data_AF-A0A1C5L4K5-F1
#
_entry.id   AF-A0A1C5L4K5-F1
#
_cell.length_a   1.000
_cell.length_b   1.000
_cell.length_c   1.000
_cell.angle_alpha   90.00
_cell.angle_beta   90.00
_cell.angle_gamma   90.00
#
_symmetry.space_group_name_H-M   'P 1'
#
loop_
_entity.id
_entity.type
_entity.pdbx_description
1 polymer ?
#
loop_
_entity_poly.entity_id
_entity_poly.type
_entity_poly.pdbx_seq_one_letter_code
_entity_poly.pdbx_strand_id
1 'polypeptide(L)'
;MKQSKKRLTWCCLCFFCILMISSSSVLAAGRQTTIKELLQTGLQPVGSTMYVWGGGWSRNGASKEARRLGVSASWKKFYKKQKKGYNYRKYLFQSSKGLDCSGYIGWCIYNVLEETDGKKGYVLYAQNMARNYASRGWGTFTKRSKVKNYKAGDIMSTPAGHVYIVVGSCKDGSVVFLHSSPPGVTLCGTTTPSGKTNSQAVKLARKYMKKYYPVWYKKFGDCSRGISYLTDYHQMRWDISGKSVMTDPDHYRKKSAEQILKDLFRKR
;
A
#
# COMPACT_ATOMS: atom_id res chain seq x y z
N MET A 1 27.06 -87.38 -2.04
CA MET A 1 28.53 -87.40 -2.19
C MET A 1 29.01 -86.04 -2.71
N LYS A 2 29.96 -85.45 -1.98
CA LYS A 2 30.94 -84.40 -2.37
C LYS A 2 30.48 -82.96 -2.68
N GLN A 3 30.84 -82.10 -1.72
CA GLN A 3 31.10 -80.66 -1.82
C GLN A 3 32.16 -80.30 -2.87
N SER A 4 32.08 -79.07 -3.40
CA SER A 4 33.21 -78.17 -3.76
C SER A 4 32.64 -76.97 -4.55
N LYS A 5 33.02 -75.69 -4.41
CA LYS A 5 33.96 -74.93 -3.58
C LYS A 5 33.56 -73.44 -3.72
N LYS A 6 33.86 -72.67 -2.69
CA LYS A 6 33.71 -71.21 -2.55
C LYS A 6 34.42 -70.42 -3.66
N ARG A 7 33.87 -69.26 -4.04
CA ARG A 7 34.63 -67.99 -4.17
C ARG A 7 33.78 -66.81 -3.71
N LEU A 8 34.33 -66.11 -2.72
CA LEU A 8 33.91 -64.83 -2.16
C LEU A 8 34.78 -63.75 -2.81
N THR A 9 34.19 -62.64 -3.25
CA THR A 9 34.79 -61.33 -3.61
C THR A 9 33.69 -60.54 -4.34
N TRP A 10 33.45 -59.25 -4.18
CA TRP A 10 33.93 -58.20 -3.29
C TRP A 10 32.93 -57.04 -3.49
N CYS A 11 32.68 -56.25 -2.44
CA CYS A 11 32.17 -54.88 -2.42
C CYS A 11 31.60 -54.25 -3.71
N CYS A 12 30.31 -53.87 -3.67
CA CYS A 12 29.96 -52.45 -3.80
C CYS A 12 28.55 -52.22 -3.23
N LEU A 13 28.47 -51.87 -1.94
CA LEU A 13 27.30 -51.18 -1.41
C LEU A 13 27.14 -49.90 -2.24
N CYS A 14 26.11 -49.84 -3.07
CA CYS A 14 25.63 -48.58 -3.60
C CYS A 14 25.07 -47.79 -2.42
N PHE A 15 25.92 -46.98 -1.80
CA PHE A 15 25.51 -45.86 -0.97
C PHE A 15 24.66 -44.96 -1.85
N PHE A 16 23.35 -45.13 -1.81
CA PHE A 16 22.41 -44.10 -2.23
C PHE A 16 22.58 -42.95 -1.24
N CYS A 17 23.54 -42.08 -1.55
CA CYS A 17 23.68 -40.80 -0.91
C CYS A 17 22.40 -40.04 -1.27
N ILE A 18 21.42 -40.06 -0.36
CA ILE A 18 20.28 -39.14 -0.40
C ILE A 18 20.90 -37.77 -0.20
N LEU A 19 21.27 -37.13 -1.32
CA LEU A 19 21.51 -35.72 -1.37
C LEU A 19 20.16 -35.09 -1.03
N MET A 20 19.97 -34.76 0.25
CA MET A 20 19.00 -33.75 0.66
C MET A 20 19.44 -32.47 -0.04
N ILE A 21 19.00 -32.31 -1.29
CA ILE A 21 18.94 -31.01 -1.92
C ILE A 21 17.95 -30.26 -1.04
N SER A 22 18.49 -29.50 -0.09
CA SER A 22 17.79 -28.39 0.51
C SER A 22 17.28 -27.57 -0.65
N SER A 23 16.00 -27.74 -0.97
CA SER A 23 15.27 -26.81 -1.80
C SER A 23 15.12 -25.53 -0.98
N SER A 24 16.24 -24.81 -0.84
CA SER A 24 16.24 -23.37 -0.68
C SER A 24 15.51 -22.86 -1.92
N SER A 25 14.21 -22.65 -1.77
CA SER A 25 13.44 -21.88 -2.72
C SER A 25 14.10 -20.51 -2.80
N VAL A 26 15.02 -20.36 -3.74
CA VAL A 26 15.39 -19.06 -4.27
C VAL A 26 14.09 -18.55 -4.84
N LEU A 27 13.38 -17.75 -4.04
CA LEU A 27 12.25 -16.96 -4.51
C LEU A 27 12.73 -16.35 -5.83
N ALA A 28 12.09 -16.72 -6.94
CA ALA A 28 12.29 -16.03 -8.20
C ALA A 28 12.29 -14.54 -7.88
N ALA A 29 13.39 -13.85 -8.19
CA ALA A 29 13.64 -12.48 -7.77
C ALA A 29 12.57 -11.58 -8.40
N GLY A 30 11.41 -11.51 -7.76
CA GLY A 30 10.38 -10.53 -8.07
C GLY A 30 11.01 -9.16 -7.90
N ARG A 31 10.66 -8.24 -8.78
CA ARG A 31 11.10 -6.84 -8.74
C ARG A 31 11.02 -6.32 -7.30
N GLN A 32 12.16 -5.98 -6.72
CA GLN A 32 12.20 -5.26 -5.46
C GLN A 32 11.78 -3.82 -5.73
N THR A 33 10.71 -3.36 -5.09
CA THR A 33 10.28 -1.97 -5.16
C THR A 33 10.74 -1.20 -3.92
N THR A 34 10.68 0.13 -3.96
CA THR A 34 11.09 0.99 -2.86
C THR A 34 9.91 1.68 -2.17
N ILE A 35 10.09 2.06 -0.90
CA ILE A 35 9.11 2.89 -0.18
C ILE A 35 8.83 4.19 -0.94
N LYS A 36 9.85 4.77 -1.60
CA LYS A 36 9.72 5.97 -2.41
C LYS A 36 8.82 5.74 -3.62
N GLU A 37 9.04 4.67 -4.38
CA GLU A 37 8.20 4.30 -5.53
C GLU A 37 6.74 4.06 -5.12
N LEU A 38 6.50 3.41 -3.97
CA LEU A 38 5.16 3.24 -3.42
C LEU A 38 4.45 4.58 -3.17
N LEU A 39 5.13 5.54 -2.53
CA LEU A 39 4.54 6.85 -2.25
C LEU A 39 4.39 7.70 -3.52
N GLN A 40 5.35 7.63 -4.46
CA GLN A 40 5.23 8.29 -5.76
C GLN A 40 4.04 7.76 -6.56
N THR A 41 3.85 6.43 -6.56
CA THR A 41 2.71 5.75 -7.18
C THR A 41 1.40 6.17 -6.54
N GLY A 42 1.32 6.16 -5.20
CA GLY A 42 0.13 6.59 -4.46
C GLY A 42 -0.26 8.05 -4.72
N LEU A 43 0.70 8.92 -5.05
CA LEU A 43 0.45 10.32 -5.41
C LEU A 43 -0.09 10.51 -6.84
N GLN A 44 -0.05 9.50 -7.72
CA GLN A 44 -0.52 9.65 -9.10
C GLN A 44 -2.03 9.91 -9.21
N PRO A 45 -2.93 9.18 -8.53
CA PRO A 45 -4.38 9.42 -8.61
C PRO A 45 -4.86 10.62 -7.79
N VAL A 46 -4.00 11.19 -6.92
CA VAL A 46 -4.36 12.35 -6.09
C VAL A 46 -4.81 13.51 -6.96
N GLY A 47 -5.92 14.15 -6.57
CA GLY A 47 -6.45 15.30 -7.30
C GLY A 47 -7.13 14.98 -8.63
N SER A 48 -7.26 13.70 -9.00
CA SER A 48 -7.82 13.28 -10.29
C SER A 48 -8.72 12.05 -10.25
N THR A 49 -8.91 11.42 -9.08
CA THR A 49 -9.71 10.20 -8.91
C THR A 49 -10.72 10.36 -7.77
N MET A 50 -12.00 10.11 -8.08
CA MET A 50 -13.10 10.21 -7.11
C MET A 50 -13.20 8.97 -6.22
N TYR A 51 -13.74 9.17 -5.02
CA TYR A 51 -14.12 8.07 -4.15
C TYR A 51 -15.42 7.47 -4.66
N VAL A 52 -15.43 6.17 -4.86
CA VAL A 52 -16.64 5.39 -5.17
C VAL A 52 -16.63 4.20 -4.23
N TRP A 53 -17.70 3.97 -3.47
CA TRP A 53 -17.81 2.78 -2.63
C TRP A 53 -17.80 1.53 -3.51
N GLY A 54 -16.91 0.56 -3.28
CA GLY A 54 -16.68 -0.56 -4.22
C GLY A 54 -15.86 -0.17 -5.45
N GLY A 55 -15.33 1.05 -5.50
CA GLY A 55 -14.40 1.53 -6.52
C GLY A 55 -13.15 0.66 -6.57
N GLY A 56 -12.74 0.22 -7.75
CA GLY A 56 -11.59 -0.67 -7.90
C GLY A 56 -11.89 -2.17 -7.70
N TRP A 57 -13.06 -2.55 -7.20
CA TRP A 57 -13.45 -3.95 -6.98
C TRP A 57 -14.06 -4.63 -8.22
N SER A 58 -13.99 -5.96 -8.25
CA SER A 58 -14.81 -6.80 -9.14
C SER A 58 -15.25 -8.06 -8.40
N ARG A 59 -16.12 -8.85 -9.03
CA ARG A 59 -16.52 -10.17 -8.52
C ARG A 59 -15.32 -11.09 -8.23
N ASN A 60 -14.23 -10.92 -8.97
CA ASN A 60 -12.99 -11.70 -8.84
C ASN A 60 -11.90 -10.97 -8.03
N GLY A 61 -12.29 -10.00 -7.19
CA GLY A 61 -11.40 -9.21 -6.36
C GLY A 61 -11.18 -7.80 -6.91
N ALA A 62 -10.32 -7.65 -7.92
CA ALA A 62 -9.97 -6.35 -8.49
C ALA A 62 -10.59 -6.12 -9.88
N SER A 63 -11.08 -4.89 -10.11
CA SER A 63 -11.53 -4.41 -11.42
C SER A 63 -10.43 -4.43 -12.47
N LYS A 64 -10.79 -4.29 -13.75
CA LYS A 64 -9.80 -4.15 -14.83
C LYS A 64 -8.98 -2.86 -14.65
N GLU A 65 -9.59 -1.78 -14.15
CA GLU A 65 -8.91 -0.51 -13.90
C GLU A 65 -7.93 -0.59 -12.73
N ALA A 66 -8.25 -1.38 -11.69
CA ALA A 66 -7.34 -1.62 -10.57
C ALA A 66 -6.19 -2.61 -10.90
N ARG A 67 -6.30 -3.36 -12.00
CA ARG A 67 -5.28 -4.28 -12.54
C ARG A 67 -4.61 -3.72 -13.80
N ARG A 68 -4.59 -2.39 -13.91
CA ARG A 68 -3.94 -1.65 -14.99
C ARG A 68 -2.77 -0.85 -14.42
N LEU A 69 -1.66 -0.87 -15.14
CA LEU A 69 -0.54 0.02 -14.90
C LEU A 69 -0.90 1.45 -15.26
N GLY A 70 -0.58 2.36 -14.34
CA GLY A 70 -0.94 3.75 -14.38
C GLY A 70 -2.41 4.04 -14.01
N VAL A 71 -2.67 5.32 -13.74
CA VAL A 71 -3.99 5.83 -13.37
C VAL A 71 -4.97 5.63 -14.53
N SER A 72 -6.15 5.06 -14.28
CA SER A 72 -7.15 4.85 -15.34
C SER A 72 -7.67 6.16 -15.93
N ALA A 73 -7.77 6.23 -17.26
CA ALA A 73 -8.40 7.34 -17.97
C ALA A 73 -9.88 7.51 -17.60
N SER A 74 -10.58 6.42 -17.24
CA SER A 74 -11.98 6.46 -16.82
C SER A 74 -12.17 7.24 -15.52
N TRP A 75 -11.25 7.09 -14.56
CA TRP A 75 -11.26 7.81 -13.29
C TRP A 75 -11.10 9.31 -13.51
N LYS A 76 -10.11 9.70 -14.33
CA LYS A 76 -9.89 11.11 -14.69
C LYS A 76 -11.09 11.69 -15.44
N LYS A 77 -11.67 10.95 -16.39
CA LYS A 77 -12.88 11.36 -17.13
C LYS A 77 -14.07 11.54 -16.18
N PHE A 78 -14.24 10.66 -15.20
CA PHE A 78 -15.31 10.77 -14.22
C PHE A 78 -15.11 11.96 -13.27
N TYR A 79 -13.89 12.15 -12.74
CA TYR A 79 -13.54 13.32 -11.91
C TYR A 79 -13.84 14.65 -12.61
N LYS A 80 -13.48 14.80 -13.88
CA LYS A 80 -13.72 16.03 -14.66
C LYS A 80 -15.20 16.44 -14.68
N LYS A 81 -16.12 15.48 -14.59
CA LYS A 81 -17.58 15.73 -14.57
C LYS A 81 -18.11 16.11 -13.19
N GLN A 82 -17.35 15.87 -12.12
CA GLN A 82 -17.83 16.11 -10.75
C GLN A 82 -17.65 17.57 -10.33
N LYS A 83 -18.60 18.07 -9.55
CA LYS A 83 -18.62 19.42 -8.96
C LYS A 83 -18.45 19.33 -7.44
N LYS A 84 -18.40 20.47 -6.75
CA LYS A 84 -18.23 20.59 -5.27
C LYS A 84 -19.26 19.76 -4.49
N GLY A 85 -20.50 19.65 -4.98
CA GLY A 85 -21.58 18.85 -4.38
C GLY A 85 -21.56 17.36 -4.71
N TYR A 86 -20.39 16.77 -4.99
CA TYR A 86 -20.27 15.35 -5.29
C TYR A 86 -20.81 14.49 -4.16
N ASN A 87 -21.76 13.61 -4.47
CA ASN A 87 -22.31 12.62 -3.54
C ASN A 87 -22.01 11.21 -4.05
N TYR A 88 -21.08 10.52 -3.38
CA TYR A 88 -20.66 9.17 -3.77
C TYR A 88 -21.80 8.14 -3.72
N ARG A 89 -22.85 8.38 -2.92
CA ARG A 89 -24.00 7.46 -2.81
C ARG A 89 -24.77 7.31 -4.12
N LYS A 90 -24.63 8.24 -5.06
CA LYS A 90 -25.21 8.12 -6.42
C LYS A 90 -24.43 7.17 -7.34
N TYR A 91 -23.26 6.71 -6.90
CA TYR A 91 -22.32 5.96 -7.74
C TYR A 91 -21.81 4.68 -7.08
N LEU A 92 -22.50 4.18 -6.05
CA LEU A 92 -22.11 2.96 -5.33
C LEU A 92 -21.85 1.80 -6.31
N PHE A 93 -20.78 1.06 -6.07
CA PHE A 93 -20.34 -0.12 -6.81
C PHE A 93 -19.98 0.10 -8.28
N GLN A 94 -19.92 1.36 -8.76
CA GLN A 94 -19.48 1.67 -10.12
C GLN A 94 -17.94 1.64 -10.19
N SER A 95 -17.40 0.41 -10.14
CA SER A 95 -15.98 0.14 -9.89
C SER A 95 -15.00 0.80 -10.86
N SER A 96 -15.43 1.06 -12.10
CA SER A 96 -14.63 1.71 -13.15
C SER A 96 -14.55 3.23 -13.04
N LYS A 97 -15.34 3.87 -12.16
CA LYS A 97 -15.45 5.33 -12.05
C LYS A 97 -14.56 5.95 -10.98
N GLY A 98 -14.03 5.15 -10.06
CA GLY A 98 -13.17 5.64 -9.00
C GLY A 98 -12.63 4.52 -8.13
N LEU A 99 -12.16 4.88 -6.94
CA LEU A 99 -11.53 3.95 -6.00
C LEU A 99 -12.14 4.14 -4.62
N ASP A 100 -12.51 3.07 -3.92
CA ASP A 100 -12.66 3.15 -2.47
C ASP A 100 -11.30 3.05 -1.77
N CYS A 101 -11.29 3.03 -0.44
CA CYS A 101 -10.05 2.99 0.33
C CYS A 101 -9.20 1.76 -0.02
N SER A 102 -9.78 0.56 -0.08
CA SER A 102 -9.02 -0.66 -0.35
C SER A 102 -8.74 -0.87 -1.84
N GLY A 103 -9.62 -0.44 -2.72
CA GLY A 103 -9.37 -0.37 -4.16
C GLY A 103 -8.16 0.50 -4.46
N TYR A 104 -8.04 1.64 -3.79
CA TYR A 104 -6.88 2.53 -3.92
C TYR A 104 -5.57 1.87 -3.46
N ILE A 105 -5.56 1.28 -2.26
CA ILE A 105 -4.36 0.61 -1.75
C ILE A 105 -3.99 -0.59 -2.63
N GLY A 106 -4.97 -1.39 -3.05
CA GLY A 106 -4.76 -2.52 -3.96
C GLY A 106 -4.19 -2.09 -5.31
N TRP A 107 -4.68 -0.97 -5.87
CA TRP A 107 -4.10 -0.36 -7.08
C TRP A 107 -2.66 0.11 -6.86
N CYS A 108 -2.35 0.74 -5.71
CA CYS A 108 -0.98 1.13 -5.39
C CYS A 108 -0.03 -0.07 -5.35
N ILE A 109 -0.44 -1.16 -4.69
CA ILE A 109 0.38 -2.39 -4.61
C ILE A 109 0.54 -3.02 -5.99
N TYR A 110 -0.53 -3.08 -6.79
CA TYR A 110 -0.45 -3.58 -8.17
C TYR A 110 0.59 -2.81 -8.99
N ASN A 111 0.56 -1.48 -8.91
CA ASN A 111 1.40 -0.61 -9.74
C ASN A 111 2.87 -0.56 -9.34
N VAL A 112 3.24 -1.14 -8.19
CA VAL A 112 4.65 -1.25 -7.78
C VAL A 112 5.21 -2.65 -7.92
N LEU A 113 4.35 -3.68 -7.81
CA LEU A 113 4.76 -5.09 -7.85
C LEU A 113 4.59 -5.75 -9.22
N GLU A 114 3.65 -5.28 -10.05
CA GLU A 114 3.36 -5.89 -11.35
C GLU A 114 3.95 -5.06 -12.49
N GLU A 115 4.36 -5.75 -13.55
CA GLU A 115 4.99 -5.14 -14.74
C GLU A 115 4.13 -5.24 -16.00
N THR A 116 2.99 -5.94 -15.92
CA THR A 116 2.03 -6.10 -17.02
C THR A 116 0.60 -5.96 -16.54
N ASP A 117 -0.30 -5.55 -17.43
CA ASP A 117 -1.72 -5.43 -17.14
C ASP A 117 -2.39 -6.81 -16.95
N GLY A 118 -3.49 -6.84 -16.19
CA GLY A 118 -4.37 -8.01 -16.09
C GLY A 118 -3.93 -9.12 -15.13
N LYS A 119 -2.78 -9.00 -14.45
CA LYS A 119 -2.34 -9.92 -13.38
C LYS A 119 -3.31 -9.92 -12.21
N LYS A 120 -3.18 -10.88 -11.28
CA LYS A 120 -4.09 -10.96 -10.12
C LYS A 120 -3.98 -9.69 -9.28
N GLY A 121 -5.11 -9.06 -8.97
CA GLY A 121 -5.12 -7.81 -8.21
C GLY A 121 -4.86 -7.99 -6.72
N TYR A 122 -4.55 -6.88 -6.05
CA TYR A 122 -4.27 -6.80 -4.62
C TYR A 122 -5.41 -6.13 -3.83
N VAL A 123 -6.59 -5.97 -4.45
CA VAL A 123 -7.77 -5.45 -3.75
C VAL A 123 -8.31 -6.52 -2.80
N LEU A 124 -8.44 -6.15 -1.53
CA LEU A 124 -8.89 -6.98 -0.42
C LEU A 124 -9.78 -6.14 0.48
N TYR A 125 -10.53 -6.76 1.39
CA TYR A 125 -11.29 -6.00 2.38
C TYR A 125 -10.36 -5.14 3.23
N ALA A 126 -10.73 -3.87 3.42
CA ALA A 126 -9.88 -2.86 4.06
C ALA A 126 -9.37 -3.29 5.44
N GLN A 127 -10.23 -3.90 6.26
CA GLN A 127 -9.92 -4.42 7.59
C GLN A 127 -8.88 -5.55 7.59
N ASN A 128 -8.72 -6.25 6.46
CA ASN A 128 -7.84 -7.41 6.34
C ASN A 128 -6.51 -7.09 5.65
N MET A 129 -6.37 -5.94 4.96
CA MET A 129 -5.18 -5.64 4.14
C MET A 129 -3.88 -5.69 4.93
N ALA A 130 -3.77 -4.98 6.05
CA ALA A 130 -2.54 -4.99 6.86
C ALA A 130 -2.14 -6.41 7.29
N ARG A 131 -3.10 -7.21 7.78
CA ARG A 131 -2.83 -8.60 8.21
C ARG A 131 -2.45 -9.50 7.03
N ASN A 132 -3.17 -9.39 5.92
CA ASN A 132 -2.95 -10.22 4.74
C ASN A 132 -1.58 -9.93 4.11
N TYR A 133 -1.18 -8.66 4.00
CA TYR A 133 0.12 -8.31 3.46
C TYR A 133 1.26 -8.79 4.36
N ALA A 134 1.12 -8.66 5.68
CA ALA A 134 2.11 -9.23 6.61
C ALA A 134 2.17 -10.77 6.51
N SER A 135 1.04 -11.47 6.38
CA SER A 135 1.02 -12.93 6.28
C SER A 135 1.65 -13.48 4.99
N ARG A 136 1.92 -12.62 4.00
CA ARG A 136 2.70 -12.98 2.78
C ARG A 136 4.21 -12.93 3.00
N GLY A 137 4.67 -12.62 4.21
CA GLY A 137 6.10 -12.40 4.48
C GLY A 137 6.61 -11.03 4.00
N TRP A 138 5.72 -10.10 3.67
CA TRP A 138 6.12 -8.77 3.18
C TRP A 138 6.52 -7.81 4.30
N GLY A 139 6.31 -8.19 5.55
CA GLY A 139 6.59 -7.36 6.72
C GLY A 139 5.87 -7.83 7.97
N THR A 140 5.74 -6.94 8.94
CA THR A 140 5.20 -7.26 10.27
C THR A 140 3.82 -6.66 10.47
N PHE A 141 2.96 -7.40 11.17
CA PHE A 141 1.64 -6.93 11.61
C PHE A 141 1.67 -6.52 13.07
N THR A 142 1.18 -5.32 13.36
CA THR A 142 1.02 -4.79 14.72
C THR A 142 -0.44 -4.46 14.98
N LYS A 143 -1.01 -5.04 16.05
CA LYS A 143 -2.37 -4.74 16.49
C LYS A 143 -2.46 -3.26 16.93
N ARG A 144 -3.64 -2.63 16.77
CA ARG A 144 -3.84 -1.18 16.98
C ARG A 144 -3.40 -0.71 18.36
N SER A 145 -3.70 -1.51 19.39
CA SER A 145 -3.30 -1.25 20.78
C SER A 145 -1.78 -1.29 21.04
N LYS A 146 -1.00 -1.80 20.09
CA LYS A 146 0.47 -1.90 20.17
C LYS A 146 1.18 -0.97 19.18
N VAL A 147 0.46 -0.20 18.37
CA VAL A 147 1.07 0.76 17.43
C VAL A 147 1.63 1.93 18.23
N LYS A 148 2.94 2.17 18.09
CA LYS A 148 3.65 3.25 18.82
C LYS A 148 4.17 4.37 17.93
N ASN A 149 4.32 4.11 16.63
CA ASN A 149 4.89 5.08 15.69
C ASN A 149 4.43 4.81 14.25
N TYR A 150 4.60 5.81 13.40
CA TYR A 150 4.21 5.81 12.00
C TYR A 150 5.41 6.13 11.10
N LYS A 151 5.64 5.27 10.12
CA LYS A 151 6.77 5.33 9.20
C LYS A 151 6.27 5.32 7.76
N ALA A 152 7.06 5.92 6.89
CA ALA A 152 6.77 5.97 5.46
C ALA A 152 6.46 4.58 4.90
N GLY A 153 5.34 4.48 4.18
CA GLY A 153 4.86 3.26 3.55
C GLY A 153 4.02 2.34 4.44
N ASP A 154 3.90 2.59 5.76
CA ASP A 154 3.05 1.75 6.61
C ASP A 154 1.61 1.69 6.06
N ILE A 155 1.06 0.47 5.98
CA ILE A 155 -0.34 0.24 5.60
C ILE A 155 -1.17 0.13 6.87
N MET A 156 -2.15 1.02 7.01
CA MET A 156 -2.92 1.16 8.22
C MET A 156 -4.35 0.70 7.95
N SER A 157 -4.81 -0.39 8.58
CA SER A 157 -6.16 -0.98 8.39
C SER A 157 -6.96 -0.97 9.70
N THR A 158 -8.19 -0.46 9.69
CA THR A 158 -9.08 -0.51 10.86
C THR A 158 -10.11 -1.64 10.76
N PRO A 159 -10.50 -2.30 11.87
CA PRO A 159 -11.60 -3.25 11.90
C PRO A 159 -12.93 -2.71 11.34
N ALA A 160 -13.14 -1.38 11.43
CA ALA A 160 -14.35 -0.72 10.93
C ALA A 160 -14.40 -0.55 9.40
N GLY A 161 -13.43 -1.09 8.65
CA GLY A 161 -13.47 -1.09 7.18
C GLY A 161 -12.90 0.18 6.54
N HIS A 162 -11.70 0.61 6.96
CA HIS A 162 -10.95 1.66 6.27
C HIS A 162 -9.45 1.33 6.23
N VAL A 163 -8.74 1.84 5.21
CA VAL A 163 -7.30 1.66 5.04
C VAL A 163 -6.62 2.89 4.42
N TYR A 164 -5.37 3.15 4.81
CA TYR A 164 -4.53 4.23 4.24
C TYR A 164 -3.02 3.88 4.22
N ILE A 165 -2.23 4.66 3.48
CA ILE A 165 -0.75 4.58 3.45
C ILE A 165 -0.16 5.79 4.18
N VAL A 166 0.74 5.57 5.14
CA VAL A 166 1.50 6.64 5.80
C VAL A 166 2.55 7.23 4.84
N VAL A 167 2.58 8.56 4.72
CA VAL A 167 3.68 9.29 4.07
C VAL A 167 4.80 9.55 5.08
N GLY A 168 4.47 10.05 6.27
CA GLY A 168 5.44 10.24 7.34
C GLY A 168 4.85 10.92 8.58
N SER A 169 5.63 10.95 9.66
CA SER A 169 5.26 11.61 10.92
C SER A 169 5.84 13.01 11.03
N CYS A 170 5.13 13.88 11.75
CA CYS A 170 5.55 15.21 12.16
C CYS A 170 6.05 15.22 13.63
N LYS A 171 6.73 16.29 14.03
CA LYS A 171 7.29 16.41 15.40
C LYS A 171 6.22 16.47 16.48
N ASP A 172 5.04 16.99 16.16
CA ASP A 172 3.88 17.09 17.06
C ASP A 172 3.06 15.79 17.15
N GLY A 173 3.58 14.68 16.61
CA GLY A 173 2.94 13.37 16.60
C GLY A 173 1.82 13.22 15.55
N SER A 174 1.50 14.27 14.79
CA SER A 174 0.56 14.17 13.67
C SER A 174 1.18 13.46 12.47
N VAL A 175 0.36 12.87 11.61
CA VAL A 175 0.80 12.02 10.50
C VAL A 175 0.24 12.54 9.17
N VAL A 176 1.12 12.61 8.16
CA VAL A 176 0.71 12.82 6.76
C VAL A 176 0.51 11.45 6.11
N PHE A 177 -0.56 11.29 5.34
CA PHE A 177 -0.91 10.02 4.71
C PHE A 177 -1.71 10.21 3.42
N LEU A 178 -1.83 9.13 2.65
CA LEU A 178 -2.61 9.04 1.43
C LEU A 178 -3.77 8.06 1.63
N HIS A 179 -4.97 8.45 1.21
CA HIS A 179 -6.12 7.55 1.23
C HIS A 179 -7.16 7.92 0.18
N SER A 180 -8.12 7.00 -0.04
CA SER A 180 -9.36 7.31 -0.73
C SER A 180 -10.54 7.26 0.24
N SER A 181 -11.15 8.42 0.45
CA SER A 181 -12.41 8.61 1.18
C SER A 181 -13.17 9.75 0.49
N PRO A 182 -14.48 9.91 0.69
CA PRO A 182 -15.21 11.04 0.12
C PRO A 182 -14.46 12.37 0.34
N PRO A 183 -14.19 13.15 -0.72
CA PRO A 183 -14.69 12.98 -2.09
C PRO A 183 -13.79 12.15 -3.04
N GLY A 184 -12.55 11.82 -2.67
CA GLY A 184 -11.65 10.96 -3.45
C GLY A 184 -10.23 10.86 -2.95
N VAL A 185 -9.33 10.44 -3.83
CA VAL A 185 -7.94 10.15 -3.46
C VAL A 185 -7.20 11.44 -3.13
N THR A 186 -6.73 11.54 -1.89
CA THR A 186 -6.25 12.81 -1.30
C THR A 186 -5.05 12.58 -0.40
N LEU A 187 -4.13 13.57 -0.38
CA LEU A 187 -3.10 13.71 0.64
C LEU A 187 -3.71 14.43 1.85
N CYS A 188 -3.69 13.78 3.00
CA CYS A 188 -4.30 14.27 4.23
C CYS A 188 -3.29 14.36 5.38
N GLY A 189 -3.65 15.13 6.39
CA GLY A 189 -2.95 15.18 7.67
C GLY A 189 -3.91 14.85 8.82
N THR A 190 -3.43 14.16 9.84
CA THR A 190 -4.20 13.94 11.07
C THR A 190 -4.09 15.15 12.01
N THR A 191 -5.01 15.27 12.97
CA THR A 191 -4.78 16.07 14.18
C THR A 191 -3.54 15.58 14.95
N THR A 192 -3.09 16.33 15.95
CA THR A 192 -2.14 15.79 16.94
C THR A 192 -2.79 14.66 17.75
N PRO A 193 -2.01 13.85 18.51
CA PRO A 193 -2.55 12.87 19.44
C PRO A 193 -3.48 13.48 20.51
N SER A 194 -3.26 14.75 20.86
CA SER A 194 -4.14 15.54 21.76
C SER A 194 -5.35 16.18 21.08
N GLY A 195 -5.58 15.91 19.79
CA GLY A 195 -6.75 16.40 19.06
C GLY A 195 -6.64 17.80 18.46
N LYS A 196 -5.46 18.43 18.48
CA LYS A 196 -5.29 19.76 17.87
C LYS A 196 -5.45 19.68 16.35
N THR A 197 -6.44 20.40 15.83
CA THR A 197 -6.82 20.39 14.40
C THR A 197 -5.87 21.16 13.50
N ASN A 198 -5.12 22.11 14.05
CA ASN A 198 -4.09 22.88 13.34
C ASN A 198 -2.69 22.25 13.46
N SER A 199 -2.61 20.93 13.29
CA SER A 199 -1.36 20.17 13.39
C SER A 199 -0.38 20.48 12.24
N GLN A 200 0.88 20.10 12.41
CA GLN A 200 1.90 20.18 11.37
C GLN A 200 1.50 19.36 10.14
N ALA A 201 0.96 18.14 10.32
CA ALA A 201 0.54 17.31 9.20
C ALA A 201 -0.60 17.95 8.40
N VAL A 202 -1.60 18.54 9.06
CA VAL A 202 -2.71 19.24 8.37
C VAL A 202 -2.18 20.46 7.61
N LYS A 203 -1.25 21.23 8.20
CA LYS A 203 -0.60 22.36 7.52
C LYS A 203 0.17 21.90 6.28
N LEU A 204 0.94 20.81 6.38
CA LEU A 204 1.66 20.23 5.25
C LEU A 204 0.71 19.74 4.16
N ALA A 205 -0.32 18.95 4.51
CA ALA A 205 -1.30 18.46 3.54
C ALA A 205 -1.97 19.63 2.80
N ARG A 206 -2.42 20.68 3.53
CA ARG A 206 -3.00 21.88 2.91
C ARG A 206 -2.01 22.60 2.00
N LYS A 207 -0.76 22.79 2.42
CA LYS A 207 0.29 23.44 1.62
C LYS A 207 0.50 22.72 0.29
N TYR A 208 0.70 21.40 0.33
CA TYR A 208 0.98 20.61 -0.86
C TYR A 208 -0.27 20.43 -1.75
N MET A 209 -1.46 20.25 -1.16
CA MET A 209 -2.71 20.18 -1.92
C MET A 209 -3.04 21.48 -2.64
N LYS A 210 -2.84 22.65 -1.99
CA LYS A 210 -3.00 23.96 -2.63
C LYS A 210 -2.00 24.17 -3.77
N LYS A 211 -0.72 23.83 -3.55
CA LYS A 211 0.34 24.08 -4.52
C LYS A 211 0.25 23.17 -5.76
N TYR A 212 0.10 21.86 -5.56
CA TYR A 212 0.23 20.88 -6.64
C TYR A 212 -1.11 20.35 -7.16
N TYR A 213 -2.21 20.55 -6.42
CA TYR A 213 -3.55 20.13 -6.83
C TYR A 213 -4.59 21.25 -6.66
N PRO A 214 -4.32 22.49 -7.11
CA PRO A 214 -5.16 23.66 -6.81
C PRO A 214 -6.61 23.51 -7.28
N VAL A 215 -6.84 22.89 -8.44
CA VAL A 215 -8.19 22.68 -8.99
C VAL A 215 -9.00 21.73 -8.09
N TRP A 216 -8.38 20.65 -7.61
CA TRP A 216 -9.02 19.74 -6.66
C TRP A 216 -9.28 20.44 -5.33
N TYR A 217 -8.27 21.13 -4.80
CA TYR A 217 -8.36 21.78 -3.50
C TYR A 217 -9.43 22.87 -3.49
N LYS A 218 -9.53 23.70 -4.54
CA LYS A 218 -10.62 24.68 -4.69
C LYS A 218 -12.00 24.03 -4.72
N LYS A 219 -12.11 22.84 -5.31
CA LYS A 219 -13.38 22.11 -5.45
C LYS A 219 -13.83 21.43 -4.16
N PHE A 220 -12.91 20.84 -3.39
CA PHE A 220 -13.24 19.94 -2.30
C PHE A 220 -12.66 20.34 -0.92
N GLY A 221 -11.56 21.07 -0.88
CA GLY A 221 -11.03 21.82 0.27
C GLY A 221 -10.53 21.03 1.50
N ASP A 222 -11.09 19.87 1.78
CA ASP A 222 -10.80 19.11 3.00
C ASP A 222 -9.67 18.10 2.80
N CYS A 223 -8.74 18.11 3.76
CA CYS A 223 -7.59 17.21 3.85
C CYS A 223 -7.18 16.95 5.32
N SER A 224 -8.12 17.07 6.27
CA SER A 224 -7.88 16.88 7.70
C SER A 224 -8.61 15.64 8.22
N ARG A 225 -7.97 14.83 9.07
CA ARG A 225 -8.63 13.72 9.76
C ARG A 225 -8.36 13.74 11.27
N GLY A 226 -9.33 13.22 12.03
CA GLY A 226 -9.30 13.19 13.49
C GLY A 226 -8.32 12.19 14.10
N ILE A 227 -8.33 12.14 15.43
CA ILE A 227 -7.49 11.26 16.25
C ILE A 227 -7.70 9.77 15.93
N SER A 228 -8.88 9.36 15.45
CA SER A 228 -9.15 7.96 15.09
C SER A 228 -8.14 7.39 14.07
N TYR A 229 -7.60 8.23 13.19
CA TYR A 229 -6.52 7.89 12.25
C TYR A 229 -5.15 7.67 12.93
N LEU A 230 -5.05 7.81 14.24
CA LEU A 230 -3.87 7.54 15.05
C LEU A 230 -4.11 6.44 16.10
N THR A 231 -5.33 5.95 16.28
CA THR A 231 -5.65 5.02 17.38
C THR A 231 -6.34 3.75 16.93
N ASP A 232 -7.10 3.81 15.82
CA ASP A 232 -8.05 2.74 15.50
C ASP A 232 -7.53 1.72 14.49
N TYR A 233 -6.29 1.88 14.04
CA TYR A 233 -5.73 1.16 12.90
C TYR A 233 -4.66 0.16 13.33
N HIS A 234 -4.80 -1.06 12.84
CA HIS A 234 -3.70 -2.01 12.75
C HIS A 234 -2.65 -1.50 11.76
N GLN A 235 -1.41 -1.86 12.00
CA GLN A 235 -0.29 -1.47 11.16
C GLN A 235 0.33 -2.69 10.50
N MET A 236 0.57 -2.59 9.20
CA MET A 236 1.55 -3.40 8.50
C MET A 236 2.75 -2.53 8.18
N ARG A 237 3.93 -3.01 8.57
CA ARG A 237 5.20 -2.38 8.27
C ARG A 237 6.02 -3.30 7.39
N TRP A 238 6.40 -2.83 6.21
CA TRP A 238 7.21 -3.60 5.27
C TRP A 238 8.51 -4.10 5.91
N ASP A 239 8.94 -5.29 5.54
CA ASP A 239 10.34 -5.68 5.69
C ASP A 239 11.14 -4.94 4.61
N ILE A 240 12.20 -4.23 5.02
CA ILE A 240 13.09 -3.47 4.13
C ILE A 240 14.53 -4.00 4.18
N SER A 241 14.72 -5.20 4.72
CA SER A 241 16.04 -5.85 4.87
C SER A 241 16.70 -6.24 3.55
N GLY A 242 16.00 -6.10 2.42
CA GLY A 242 16.44 -6.59 1.11
C GLY A 242 16.09 -8.06 0.85
N LYS A 243 15.39 -8.72 1.78
CA LYS A 243 14.95 -10.13 1.66
C LYS A 243 13.48 -10.30 1.28
N SER A 244 12.77 -9.19 1.07
CA SER A 244 11.33 -9.16 0.77
C SER A 244 11.05 -8.25 -0.42
N VAL A 245 9.78 -8.01 -0.73
CA VAL A 245 9.32 -7.27 -1.92
C VAL A 245 9.62 -5.77 -1.88
N MET A 246 10.03 -5.23 -0.73
CA MET A 246 10.20 -3.80 -0.49
C MET A 246 11.60 -3.48 0.05
N THR A 247 12.17 -2.36 -0.38
CA THR A 247 13.45 -1.81 0.13
C THR A 247 13.30 -0.31 0.46
N ASP A 248 14.29 0.29 1.14
CA ASP A 248 14.29 1.72 1.48
C ASP A 248 15.68 2.37 1.29
N PRO A 249 16.23 2.37 0.06
CA PRO A 249 17.56 2.92 -0.23
C PRO A 249 17.63 4.45 0.02
N ASP A 250 16.53 5.18 -0.19
CA ASP A 250 16.44 6.62 0.09
C ASP A 250 16.23 6.94 1.59
N HIS A 251 16.14 5.93 2.46
CA HIS A 251 15.94 6.06 3.91
C HIS A 251 14.69 6.85 4.29
N TYR A 252 13.58 6.70 3.56
CA TYR A 252 12.32 7.36 3.85
C TYR A 252 11.80 7.05 5.26
N ARG A 253 12.08 5.88 5.83
CA ARG A 253 11.70 5.55 7.22
C ARG A 253 12.40 6.39 8.30
N LYS A 254 13.52 7.03 7.95
CA LYS A 254 14.28 7.90 8.84
C LYS A 254 13.93 9.39 8.66
N LYS A 255 13.18 9.74 7.61
CA LYS A 255 12.81 11.13 7.29
C LYS A 255 11.52 11.57 7.99
N SER A 256 11.39 12.87 8.21
CA SER A 256 10.13 13.49 8.62
C SER A 256 9.15 13.57 7.43
N ALA A 257 7.85 13.76 7.73
CA ALA A 257 6.84 13.99 6.70
C ALA A 257 7.22 15.14 5.75
N GLU A 258 7.78 16.24 6.29
CA GLU A 258 8.19 17.40 5.50
C GLU A 258 9.34 17.06 4.54
N GLN A 259 10.37 16.34 5.01
CA GLN A 259 11.50 15.92 4.18
C GLN A 259 11.04 14.98 3.05
N ILE A 260 10.12 14.06 3.35
CA ILE A 260 9.55 13.12 2.37
C ILE A 260 8.74 13.87 1.32
N LEU A 261 7.82 14.74 1.74
CA LEU A 261 7.02 15.53 0.79
C LEU A 261 7.91 16.43 -0.07
N LYS A 262 8.96 17.04 0.50
CA LYS A 262 9.90 17.87 -0.28
C LYS A 262 10.56 17.04 -1.39
N ASP A 263 11.01 15.82 -1.10
CA ASP A 263 11.64 14.96 -2.11
C ASP A 263 10.63 14.44 -3.15
N LEU A 264 9.45 13.97 -2.71
CA LEU A 264 8.39 13.45 -3.58
C LEU A 264 7.91 14.45 -4.64
N PHE A 265 7.92 15.74 -4.31
CA PHE A 265 7.47 16.82 -5.20
C PHE A 265 8.62 17.65 -5.79
N ARG A 266 9.88 17.27 -5.61
CA ARG A 266 11.04 18.00 -6.17
C ARG A 266 11.15 17.89 -7.68
N LYS A 267 10.68 16.79 -8.27
CA LYS A 267 10.76 16.46 -9.71
C LYS A 267 9.41 16.54 -10.44
N ARG A 268 8.43 17.26 -9.87
CA ARG A 268 7.09 17.42 -10.45
C ARG A 268 6.86 18.83 -10.96
#